data_AF-A0A959WIX2-F1
#
_entry.id   AF-A0A959WIX2-F1
#
_cell.length_a   1.000
_cell.length_b   1.000
_cell.length_c   1.000
_cell.angle_alpha   90.00
_cell.angle_beta   90.00
_cell.angle_gamma   90.00
#
_symmetry.space_group_name_H-M   'P 1'
#
loop_
_entity.id
_entity.type
_entity.pdbx_description
1 polymer ?
#
loop_
_entity_poly.entity_id
_entity_poly.type
_entity_poly.pdbx_seq_one_letter_code
_entity_poly.pdbx_strand_id
1 'polypeptide(L)'
;MSRFDITKTNEAVERLLEETENPRHRFLLQNYNRHRYLEMAGRWEEIFAPDMTIEHPVYRFNYLGQVFTMDGAAEVQATYREWAETDQCIFYTENEQLAVGDSMVISRGIGYQQIPGAVLAEQGVPADPDRTYLAKTQEAMIWPYDEQGRLIGEDVWEFEPEAREFILLEPDEVLTVAQAAELLEPLIKPLPDFESAMALA
;
A
#
# COMPACT_ATOMS: atom_id res chain seq x y z
N MET A 1 11.50 -17.94 -11.60
CA MET A 1 11.13 -16.55 -11.29
C MET A 1 9.68 -16.61 -10.85
N SER A 2 9.35 -16.01 -9.69
CA SER A 2 7.96 -15.93 -9.22
C SER A 2 7.09 -15.24 -10.26
N ARG A 3 5.80 -15.58 -10.33
CA ARG A 3 4.82 -14.89 -11.18
C ARG A 3 4.67 -13.41 -10.81
N PHE A 4 4.99 -13.06 -9.57
CA PHE A 4 4.83 -11.72 -9.00
C PHE A 4 6.18 -11.21 -8.49
N ASP A 5 6.46 -9.94 -8.74
CA ASP A 5 7.70 -9.28 -8.37
C ASP A 5 7.39 -8.03 -7.55
N ILE A 6 7.64 -8.10 -6.25
CA ILE A 6 7.28 -7.03 -5.31
C ILE A 6 8.08 -5.74 -5.56
N THR A 7 9.25 -5.86 -6.18
CA THR A 7 10.09 -4.69 -6.51
C THR A 7 9.43 -3.79 -7.56
N LYS A 8 8.47 -4.34 -8.33
CA LYS A 8 7.74 -3.65 -9.39
C LYS A 8 6.43 -3.02 -8.96
N THR A 9 6.00 -3.26 -7.72
CA THR A 9 4.71 -2.79 -7.20
C THR A 9 4.53 -1.27 -7.36
N ASN A 10 5.60 -0.47 -7.30
CA ASN A 10 5.51 0.99 -7.43
C ASN A 10 5.92 1.56 -8.79
N GLU A 11 6.10 0.75 -9.84
CA GLU A 11 6.56 1.25 -11.16
C GLU A 11 5.68 2.39 -11.71
N ALA A 12 4.37 2.39 -11.42
CA ALA A 12 3.47 3.48 -11.84
C ALA A 12 3.77 4.80 -11.13
N VAL A 13 4.16 4.75 -9.85
CA VAL A 13 4.57 5.92 -9.06
C VAL A 13 5.89 6.47 -9.59
N GLU A 14 6.85 5.59 -9.87
CA GLU A 14 8.18 5.97 -10.36
C GLU A 14 8.09 6.65 -11.74
N ARG A 15 7.31 6.09 -12.67
CA ARG A 15 7.06 6.73 -13.98
C ARG A 15 6.44 8.10 -13.84
N LEU A 16 5.41 8.26 -12.98
CA LEU A 16 4.79 9.57 -12.80
C LEU A 16 5.75 10.56 -12.13
N LEU A 17 6.59 10.09 -11.19
CA LEU A 17 7.60 10.92 -10.53
C LEU A 17 8.65 11.43 -11.53
N GLU A 18 9.03 10.66 -12.56
CA GLU A 18 9.97 11.10 -13.60
C GLU A 18 9.45 12.28 -14.42
N GLU A 19 8.14 12.32 -14.70
CA GLU A 19 7.51 13.35 -15.54
C GLU A 19 6.95 14.54 -14.74
N THR A 20 6.87 14.43 -13.42
CA THR A 20 6.30 15.47 -12.55
C THR A 20 7.33 16.56 -12.24
N GLU A 21 7.06 17.80 -12.63
CA GLU A 21 7.93 18.96 -12.32
C GLU A 21 7.53 19.67 -11.03
N ASN A 22 6.22 19.76 -10.72
CA ASN A 22 5.72 20.49 -9.56
C ASN A 22 6.33 19.92 -8.26
N PRO A 23 7.08 20.71 -7.47
CA PRO A 23 7.81 20.19 -6.30
C PRO A 23 6.91 19.59 -5.23
N ARG A 24 5.70 20.14 -5.04
CA ARG A 24 4.71 19.60 -4.12
C ARG A 24 4.22 18.24 -4.59
N HIS A 25 3.85 18.12 -5.86
CA HIS A 25 3.39 16.84 -6.41
C HIS A 25 4.49 15.78 -6.33
N ARG A 26 5.75 16.14 -6.62
CA ARG A 26 6.90 15.25 -6.44
C ARG A 26 7.04 14.78 -5.00
N PHE A 27 6.90 15.68 -4.03
CA PHE A 27 6.95 15.35 -2.61
C PHE A 27 5.85 14.34 -2.21
N LEU A 28 4.60 14.59 -2.63
CA LEU A 28 3.48 13.68 -2.34
C LEU A 28 3.70 12.29 -2.95
N LEU A 29 4.22 12.23 -4.18
CA LEU A 29 4.57 10.96 -4.83
C LEU A 29 5.73 10.24 -4.13
N GLN A 30 6.72 10.96 -3.61
CA GLN A 30 7.81 10.37 -2.84
C GLN A 30 7.32 9.82 -1.50
N ASN A 31 6.41 10.53 -0.81
CA ASN A 31 5.78 10.05 0.41
C ASN A 31 4.97 8.78 0.13
N TYR A 32 4.08 8.81 -0.87
CA TYR A 32 3.30 7.64 -1.32
C TYR A 32 4.19 6.43 -1.69
N ASN A 33 5.25 6.66 -2.49
CA ASN A 33 6.18 5.61 -2.90
C ASN A 33 6.89 4.97 -1.70
N ARG A 34 7.42 5.81 -0.80
CA ARG A 34 8.11 5.38 0.41
C ARG A 34 7.17 4.60 1.33
N HIS A 35 5.96 5.10 1.53
CA HIS A 35 4.93 4.46 2.36
C HIS A 35 4.66 3.03 1.94
N ARG A 36 4.32 2.82 0.65
CA ARG A 36 4.05 1.48 0.11
C ARG A 36 5.23 0.52 0.30
N TYR A 37 6.46 0.99 0.04
CA TYR A 37 7.64 0.15 0.27
C TYR A 37 7.88 -0.18 1.75
N LEU A 38 7.68 0.77 2.66
CA LEU A 38 7.81 0.55 4.10
C LEU A 38 6.76 -0.46 4.59
N GLU A 39 5.53 -0.35 4.12
CA GLU A 39 4.44 -1.27 4.45
C GLU A 39 4.77 -2.71 4.02
N MET A 40 5.13 -2.89 2.74
CA MET A 40 5.50 -4.20 2.21
C MET A 40 6.76 -4.77 2.85
N ALA A 41 7.67 -3.93 3.32
CA ALA A 41 8.87 -4.35 4.06
C ALA A 41 8.61 -4.61 5.55
N GLY A 42 7.37 -4.43 6.04
CA GLY A 42 7.04 -4.54 7.47
C GLY A 42 7.64 -3.44 8.34
N ARG A 43 8.24 -2.39 7.73
CA ARG A 43 8.83 -1.22 8.40
C ARG A 43 7.75 -0.16 8.68
N TRP A 44 6.56 -0.61 9.07
CA TRP A 44 5.37 0.24 9.20
C TRP A 44 5.51 1.31 10.27
N GLU A 45 6.37 1.14 11.28
CA GLU A 45 6.62 2.18 12.29
C GLU A 45 7.15 3.48 11.67
N GLU A 46 7.93 3.39 10.57
CA GLU A 46 8.46 4.55 9.86
C GLU A 46 7.40 5.33 9.09
N ILE A 47 6.28 4.69 8.73
CA ILE A 47 5.13 5.36 8.07
C ILE A 47 4.55 6.44 8.98
N PHE A 48 4.57 6.21 10.30
CA PHE A 48 4.03 7.12 11.31
C PHE A 48 5.06 8.13 11.80
N ALA A 49 6.18 8.30 11.09
CA ALA A 49 7.09 9.39 11.35
C ALA A 49 6.34 10.74 11.21
N PRO A 50 6.61 11.74 12.07
CA PRO A 50 5.86 13.01 12.09
C PRO A 50 5.91 13.83 10.80
N ASP A 51 6.84 13.53 9.91
CA ASP A 51 7.02 14.12 8.59
C ASP A 51 6.34 13.33 7.46
N MET A 52 5.83 12.13 7.73
CA MET A 52 5.14 11.26 6.77
C MET A 52 3.63 11.23 6.95
N THR A 53 3.15 11.07 8.18
CA THR A 53 1.71 10.89 8.49
C THR A 53 1.31 11.81 9.65
N ILE A 54 0.09 12.35 9.61
CA ILE A 54 -0.44 13.17 10.70
C ILE A 54 -0.65 12.35 11.98
N GLU A 55 -0.85 13.03 13.11
CA GLU A 55 -0.98 12.39 14.43
C GLU A 55 -2.28 11.59 14.58
N HIS A 56 -3.34 11.99 13.85
CA HIS A 56 -4.66 11.35 13.88
C HIS A 56 -5.12 11.00 12.47
N PRO A 57 -4.55 9.96 11.83
CA PRO A 57 -4.96 9.55 10.50
C PRO A 57 -6.29 8.79 10.55
N VAL A 58 -7.07 8.84 9.47
CA VAL A 58 -8.32 8.07 9.34
C VAL A 58 -8.33 7.26 8.05
N TYR A 59 -8.45 5.95 8.18
CA TYR A 59 -8.40 5.02 7.06
C TYR A 59 -9.77 4.37 6.87
N ARG A 60 -10.26 4.30 5.64
CA ARG A 60 -11.56 3.70 5.30
C ARG A 60 -11.38 2.67 4.20
N PHE A 61 -11.88 1.47 4.47
CA PHE A 61 -11.84 0.37 3.53
C PHE A 61 -13.25 -0.05 3.18
N ASN A 62 -13.52 -0.14 1.89
CA ASN A 62 -14.60 -0.93 1.32
C ASN A 62 -13.95 -1.94 0.38
N TYR A 63 -13.43 -3.01 0.97
CA TYR A 63 -12.45 -3.90 0.36
C TYR A 63 -12.70 -5.34 0.80
N LEU A 64 -12.59 -6.29 -0.14
CA LEU A 64 -12.83 -7.72 0.10
C LEU A 64 -14.21 -8.04 0.70
N GLY A 65 -15.22 -7.24 0.38
CA GLY A 65 -16.58 -7.40 0.93
C GLY A 65 -16.71 -6.96 2.39
N GLN A 66 -15.67 -6.34 2.95
CA GLN A 66 -15.68 -5.74 4.27
C GLN A 66 -15.75 -4.22 4.16
N VAL A 67 -16.46 -3.60 5.11
CA VAL A 67 -16.50 -2.14 5.25
C VAL A 67 -16.09 -1.81 6.67
N PHE A 68 -14.96 -1.11 6.81
CA PHE A 68 -14.43 -0.73 8.12
C PHE A 68 -13.69 0.60 8.07
N THR A 69 -13.50 1.19 9.25
CA THR A 69 -12.76 2.44 9.44
C THR A 69 -11.82 2.27 10.61
N MET A 70 -10.59 2.74 10.45
CA MET A 70 -9.61 2.88 11.52
C MET A 70 -9.45 4.36 11.81
N ASP A 71 -9.79 4.77 13.03
CA ASP A 71 -9.86 6.17 13.44
C ASP A 71 -8.74 6.49 14.45
N GLY A 72 -7.67 7.10 13.96
CA GLY A 72 -6.52 7.51 14.74
C GLY A 72 -5.37 6.51 14.78
N ALA A 73 -4.20 7.01 15.20
CA ALA A 73 -2.94 6.29 15.08
C ALA A 73 -2.93 4.93 15.79
N ALA A 74 -3.65 4.80 16.91
CA ALA A 74 -3.69 3.54 17.66
C ALA A 74 -4.35 2.39 16.87
N GLU A 75 -5.48 2.68 16.20
CA GLU A 75 -6.20 1.67 15.40
C GLU A 75 -5.42 1.34 14.13
N VAL A 76 -4.93 2.36 13.43
CA VAL A 76 -4.16 2.16 12.20
C VAL A 76 -2.87 1.39 12.48
N GLN A 77 -2.08 1.76 13.50
CA GLN A 77 -0.85 1.04 13.85
C GLN A 77 -1.09 -0.40 14.33
N ALA A 78 -2.21 -0.66 15.00
CA ALA A 78 -2.57 -2.03 15.41
C ALA A 78 -2.78 -2.93 14.17
N THR A 79 -3.49 -2.42 13.16
CA THR A 79 -3.72 -3.13 11.90
C THR A 79 -2.42 -3.36 11.12
N TYR A 80 -1.58 -2.33 10.97
CA TYR A 80 -0.28 -2.47 10.31
C TYR A 80 0.61 -3.52 10.98
N ARG A 81 0.61 -3.57 12.31
CA ARG A 81 1.32 -4.59 13.08
C ARG A 81 0.80 -5.98 12.78
N GLU A 82 -0.53 -6.17 12.83
CA GLU A 82 -1.16 -7.46 12.52
C GLU A 82 -0.83 -7.91 11.10
N TRP A 83 -0.90 -7.02 10.12
CA TRP A 83 -0.57 -7.33 8.72
C TRP A 83 0.90 -7.69 8.54
N ALA A 84 1.82 -7.04 9.25
CA ALA A 84 3.24 -7.39 9.24
C ALA A 84 3.52 -8.73 9.95
N GLU A 85 2.81 -9.04 11.02
CA GLU A 85 2.95 -10.32 11.75
C GLU A 85 2.36 -11.52 10.99
N THR A 86 1.48 -11.26 10.01
CA THR A 86 0.74 -12.28 9.25
C THR A 86 1.08 -12.30 7.76
N ASP A 87 2.11 -11.57 7.33
CA ASP A 87 2.52 -11.39 5.93
C ASP A 87 1.39 -10.85 5.01
N GLN A 88 0.34 -10.23 5.58
CA GLN A 88 -0.79 -9.64 4.84
C GLN A 88 -0.49 -8.22 4.33
N CYS A 89 0.65 -7.62 4.71
CA CYS A 89 1.15 -6.38 4.12
C CYS A 89 1.91 -6.61 2.79
N ILE A 90 1.98 -7.85 2.30
CA ILE A 90 2.52 -8.17 0.99
C ILE A 90 1.45 -7.95 -0.07
N PHE A 91 1.68 -6.97 -0.95
CA PHE A 91 0.78 -6.69 -2.05
C PHE A 91 1.50 -6.25 -3.33
N TYR A 92 0.77 -6.31 -4.43
CA TYR A 92 1.24 -5.97 -5.77
C TYR A 92 0.18 -5.16 -6.51
N THR A 93 0.61 -4.38 -7.49
CA THR A 93 -0.31 -3.72 -8.42
C THR A 93 0.02 -4.05 -9.87
N GLU A 94 -1.01 -4.10 -10.71
CA GLU A 94 -0.91 -4.29 -12.15
C GLU A 94 -1.85 -3.30 -12.85
N ASN A 95 -1.42 -2.76 -13.98
CA ASN A 95 -2.18 -1.77 -14.75
C ASN A 95 -2.63 -0.55 -13.92
N GLU A 96 -1.84 -0.17 -12.92
CA GLU A 96 -2.12 0.98 -12.04
C GLU A 96 -2.04 2.29 -12.83
N GLN A 97 -3.16 3.01 -12.88
CA GLN A 97 -3.28 4.39 -13.32
C GLN A 97 -3.20 5.28 -12.09
N LEU A 98 -2.30 6.26 -12.10
CA LEU A 98 -2.02 7.10 -10.94
C LEU A 98 -2.03 8.57 -11.34
N ALA A 99 -2.58 9.40 -10.47
CA ALA A 99 -2.63 10.85 -10.62
C ALA A 99 -2.28 11.52 -9.29
N VAL A 100 -1.66 12.68 -9.37
CA VAL A 100 -1.34 13.53 -8.23
C VAL A 100 -1.95 14.91 -8.44
N GLY A 101 -2.50 15.47 -7.37
CA GLY A 101 -2.95 16.86 -7.31
C GLY A 101 -2.36 17.57 -6.10
N ASP A 102 -2.80 18.79 -5.84
CA ASP A 102 -2.24 19.62 -4.76
C ASP A 102 -2.49 19.06 -3.35
N SER A 103 -3.48 18.19 -3.18
CA SER A 103 -3.89 17.68 -1.86
C SER A 103 -4.04 16.18 -1.78
N MET A 104 -3.84 15.45 -2.88
CA MET A 104 -4.04 14.00 -2.88
C MET A 104 -3.28 13.29 -3.99
N VAL A 105 -2.94 12.03 -3.71
CA VAL A 105 -2.59 11.03 -4.72
C VAL A 105 -3.81 10.12 -4.88
N ILE A 106 -4.17 9.80 -6.12
CA ILE A 106 -5.24 8.87 -6.43
C ILE A 106 -4.69 7.82 -7.39
N SER A 107 -5.01 6.56 -7.16
CA SER A 107 -4.76 5.52 -8.14
C SER A 107 -5.94 4.58 -8.32
N ARG A 108 -5.94 3.87 -9.44
CA ARG A 108 -6.84 2.74 -9.70
C ARG A 108 -6.13 1.69 -10.53
N GLY A 109 -6.48 0.43 -10.34
CA GLY A 109 -5.89 -0.66 -11.11
C GLY A 109 -6.31 -2.03 -10.58
N ILE A 110 -5.49 -3.02 -10.89
CA ILE A 110 -5.59 -4.36 -10.31
C ILE A 110 -4.66 -4.40 -9.10
N GLY A 111 -5.21 -4.72 -7.93
CA GLY A 111 -4.45 -5.04 -6.73
C GLY A 111 -4.37 -6.54 -6.51
N TYR A 112 -3.30 -6.97 -5.83
CA TYR A 112 -3.13 -8.33 -5.35
C TYR A 112 -2.68 -8.27 -3.90
N GLN A 113 -3.47 -8.80 -2.96
CA GLN A 113 -3.05 -8.91 -1.55
C GLN A 113 -2.78 -10.37 -1.20
N GLN A 114 -1.66 -10.66 -0.53
CA GLN A 114 -1.38 -11.97 0.02
C GLN A 114 -2.24 -12.23 1.25
N ILE A 115 -3.01 -13.31 1.25
CA ILE A 115 -3.93 -13.66 2.33
C ILE A 115 -3.79 -15.15 2.68
N PRO A 116 -3.57 -15.49 3.96
CA PRO A 116 -3.64 -16.88 4.42
C PRO A 116 -5.02 -17.48 4.15
N GLY A 117 -5.05 -18.73 3.70
CA GLY A 117 -6.29 -19.45 3.40
C GLY A 117 -7.18 -19.63 4.63
N ALA A 118 -6.60 -19.69 5.84
CA ALA A 118 -7.35 -19.70 7.08
C ALA A 118 -8.21 -18.43 7.26
N VAL A 119 -7.65 -17.25 6.96
CA VAL A 119 -8.37 -15.97 7.01
C VAL A 119 -9.50 -15.95 5.97
N LEU A 120 -9.24 -16.45 4.76
CA LEU A 120 -10.28 -16.57 3.72
C LEU A 120 -11.41 -17.53 4.14
N ALA A 121 -11.07 -18.67 4.76
CA ALA A 121 -12.04 -19.64 5.26
C ALA A 121 -12.93 -19.04 6.36
N GLU A 122 -12.36 -18.25 7.28
CA GLU A 122 -13.12 -17.51 8.30
C GLU A 122 -14.11 -16.50 7.68
N GLN A 123 -13.74 -15.92 6.52
CA GLN A 123 -14.59 -15.03 5.73
C GLN A 123 -15.62 -15.77 4.86
N GLY A 124 -15.70 -17.11 4.95
CA GLY A 124 -16.65 -17.93 4.21
C GLY A 124 -16.26 -18.25 2.78
N VAL A 125 -15.02 -17.93 2.37
CA VAL A 125 -14.46 -18.37 1.09
C VAL A 125 -14.05 -19.84 1.22
N PRO A 126 -14.36 -20.71 0.23
CA PRO A 126 -13.96 -22.11 0.26
C PRO A 126 -12.46 -22.29 -0.05
N ALA A 127 -11.60 -21.79 0.83
CA ALA A 127 -10.13 -21.86 0.76
C ALA A 127 -9.58 -23.00 1.63
N ASP A 128 -8.42 -23.53 1.24
CA ASP A 128 -7.65 -24.47 2.06
C ASP A 128 -6.92 -23.67 3.16
N PRO A 129 -7.18 -23.93 4.46
CA PRO A 129 -6.61 -23.15 5.55
C PRO A 129 -5.08 -23.23 5.65
N ASP A 130 -4.47 -24.28 5.10
CA ASP A 130 -3.01 -24.50 5.16
C ASP A 130 -2.28 -23.91 3.94
N ARG A 131 -2.98 -23.16 3.09
CA ARG A 131 -2.45 -22.56 1.85
C ARG A 131 -2.51 -21.04 1.88
N THR A 132 -1.76 -20.39 1.00
CA THR A 132 -1.78 -18.93 0.83
C THR A 132 -2.27 -18.58 -0.56
N TYR A 133 -3.00 -17.47 -0.65
CA TYR A 133 -3.60 -16.98 -1.89
C TYR A 133 -3.21 -15.52 -2.12
N LEU A 134 -3.32 -15.07 -3.38
CA LEU A 134 -3.52 -13.67 -3.68
C LEU A 134 -5.00 -13.39 -3.90
N ALA A 135 -5.55 -12.41 -3.19
CA ALA A 135 -6.82 -11.82 -3.55
C ALA A 135 -6.58 -10.76 -4.63
N LYS A 136 -7.03 -11.05 -5.85
CA LYS A 136 -6.96 -10.14 -7.00
C LYS A 136 -8.22 -9.29 -7.05
N THR A 137 -8.05 -7.97 -6.98
CA THR A 137 -9.14 -6.99 -6.86
C THR A 137 -9.01 -5.88 -7.89
N GLN A 138 -10.15 -5.33 -8.30
CA GLN A 138 -10.22 -4.08 -9.06
C GLN A 138 -10.43 -2.95 -8.05
N GLU A 139 -9.42 -2.15 -7.81
CA GLU A 139 -9.40 -1.22 -6.67
C GLU A 139 -9.00 0.21 -7.04
N ALA A 140 -9.52 1.15 -6.27
CA ALA A 140 -9.16 2.55 -6.29
C ALA A 140 -8.68 2.96 -4.90
N MET A 141 -7.64 3.79 -4.86
CA MET A 141 -7.01 4.28 -3.65
C MET A 141 -6.96 5.81 -3.68
N ILE A 142 -7.36 6.47 -2.59
CA ILE A 142 -7.36 7.92 -2.45
C ILE A 142 -6.58 8.27 -1.19
N TRP A 143 -5.53 9.08 -1.36
CA TRP A 143 -4.55 9.39 -0.31
C TRP A 143 -4.48 10.91 -0.13
N PRO A 144 -5.29 11.49 0.77
CA PRO A 144 -5.24 12.91 1.09
C PRO A 144 -4.00 13.29 1.92
N TYR A 145 -3.46 14.48 1.68
CA TYR A 145 -2.29 15.03 2.38
C TYR A 145 -2.57 16.44 2.92
N ASP A 146 -1.92 16.77 4.04
CA ASP A 146 -2.01 18.11 4.64
C ASP A 146 -1.12 19.14 3.92
N GLU A 147 -1.09 20.37 4.43
CA GLU A 147 -0.29 21.46 3.85
C GLU A 147 1.22 21.15 3.86
N GLN A 148 1.70 20.30 4.76
CA GLN A 148 3.11 19.88 4.88
C GLN A 148 3.40 18.56 4.14
N GLY A 149 2.42 18.06 3.37
CA GLY A 149 2.58 16.82 2.60
C GLY A 149 2.57 15.56 3.47
N ARG A 150 2.02 15.63 4.68
CA ARG A 150 1.83 14.48 5.57
C ARG A 150 0.51 13.80 5.26
N LEU A 151 0.49 12.48 5.24
CA LEU A 151 -0.68 11.67 4.95
C LEU A 151 -1.75 11.89 6.02
N ILE A 152 -2.97 12.20 5.58
CA ILE A 152 -4.15 12.37 6.43
C ILE A 152 -4.86 11.03 6.66
N GLY A 153 -4.73 10.11 5.71
CA GLY A 153 -5.39 8.81 5.75
C GLY A 153 -5.49 8.19 4.38
N GLU A 154 -6.29 7.13 4.28
CA GLU A 154 -6.47 6.36 3.06
C GLU A 154 -7.95 6.01 2.89
N ASP A 155 -8.48 6.17 1.68
CA ASP A 155 -9.76 5.56 1.31
C ASP A 155 -9.50 4.54 0.20
N VAL A 156 -9.73 3.25 0.50
CA VAL A 156 -9.51 2.13 -0.41
C VAL A 156 -10.85 1.48 -0.76
N TRP A 157 -11.13 1.36 -2.05
CA TRP A 157 -12.40 0.84 -2.54
C TRP A 157 -12.20 -0.17 -3.66
N GLU A 158 -12.79 -1.36 -3.50
CA GLU A 158 -12.96 -2.35 -4.56
C GLU A 158 -14.24 -2.06 -5.36
N PHE A 159 -14.09 -1.71 -6.64
CA PHE A 159 -15.19 -1.18 -7.47
C PHE A 159 -15.89 -2.21 -8.37
N GLU A 160 -15.31 -3.40 -8.54
CA GLU A 160 -15.88 -4.54 -9.30
C GLU A 160 -15.71 -5.86 -8.51
N PRO A 161 -16.42 -6.03 -7.37
CA PRO A 161 -16.23 -7.19 -6.50
C PRO A 161 -16.58 -8.53 -7.15
N GLU A 162 -17.43 -8.53 -8.18
CA GLU A 162 -17.75 -9.71 -8.99
C GLU A 162 -16.58 -10.21 -9.86
N ALA A 163 -15.57 -9.36 -10.11
CA ALA A 163 -14.37 -9.71 -10.85
C ALA A 163 -13.24 -10.26 -9.94
N ARG A 164 -13.48 -10.35 -8.62
CA ARG A 164 -12.50 -10.84 -7.66
C ARG A 164 -12.12 -12.30 -7.92
N GLU A 165 -10.82 -12.56 -7.86
CA GLU A 165 -10.27 -13.91 -7.95
C GLU A 165 -9.39 -14.21 -6.73
N PHE A 166 -9.40 -15.45 -6.26
CA PHE A 166 -8.41 -15.95 -5.28
C PHE A 166 -7.45 -16.88 -5.99
N ILE A 167 -6.21 -16.44 -6.14
CA ILE A 167 -5.16 -17.15 -6.87
C ILE A 167 -4.33 -17.94 -5.87
N LEU A 168 -4.36 -19.27 -5.95
CA LEU A 168 -3.49 -20.10 -5.12
C LEU A 168 -2.02 -19.81 -5.44
N LEU A 169 -1.21 -19.66 -4.38
CA LEU A 169 0.24 -19.55 -4.48
C LEU A 169 0.91 -20.91 -4.29
N GLU A 170 1.93 -21.17 -5.09
CA GLU A 170 2.89 -22.23 -4.80
C GLU A 170 3.78 -21.84 -3.62
N PRO A 171 4.32 -22.79 -2.84
CA PRO A 171 5.10 -22.48 -1.64
C PRO A 171 6.30 -21.55 -1.87
N ASP A 172 6.89 -21.55 -3.07
CA ASP A 172 8.01 -20.67 -3.44
C ASP A 172 7.56 -19.30 -3.98
N GLU A 173 6.26 -19.08 -4.16
CA GLU A 173 5.67 -17.79 -4.51
C GLU A 173 5.19 -17.00 -3.28
N VAL A 174 5.00 -17.67 -2.14
CA VAL A 174 4.62 -17.03 -0.88
C VAL A 174 5.81 -16.24 -0.34
N LEU A 175 5.61 -14.94 -0.14
CA LEU A 175 6.65 -14.05 0.37
C LEU A 175 6.41 -13.78 1.86
N THR A 176 7.46 -13.91 2.66
CA THR A 176 7.46 -13.42 4.03
C THR A 176 7.88 -11.95 4.07
N VAL A 177 7.45 -11.22 5.10
CA VAL A 177 7.88 -9.83 5.34
C VAL A 177 9.40 -9.70 5.40
N ALA A 178 10.10 -10.68 5.97
CA ALA A 178 11.57 -10.65 6.02
C ALA A 178 12.20 -10.70 4.61
N GLN A 179 11.66 -11.54 3.72
CA GLN A 179 12.12 -11.60 2.33
C GLN A 179 11.75 -10.33 1.57
N ALA A 180 10.54 -9.80 1.77
CA ALA A 180 10.12 -8.54 1.18
C ALA A 180 11.03 -7.39 1.61
N ALA A 181 11.36 -7.30 2.90
CA ALA A 181 12.27 -6.30 3.44
C ALA A 181 13.65 -6.35 2.73
N GLU A 182 14.23 -7.54 2.56
CA GLU A 182 15.52 -7.69 1.85
C GLU A 182 15.44 -7.22 0.40
N LEU A 183 14.37 -7.57 -0.32
CA LEU A 183 14.16 -7.18 -1.72
C LEU A 183 13.92 -5.69 -1.88
N LEU A 184 13.21 -5.06 -0.94
CA LEU A 184 12.76 -3.67 -1.02
C LEU A 184 13.74 -2.67 -0.40
N GLU A 185 14.65 -3.11 0.47
CA GLU A 185 15.65 -2.24 1.12
C GLU A 185 16.37 -1.26 0.16
N PRO A 186 16.88 -1.69 -1.02
CA PRO A 186 17.55 -0.76 -1.93
C PRO A 186 16.60 0.27 -2.56
N LEU A 187 15.29 0.06 -2.52
CA LEU A 187 14.26 0.91 -3.14
C LEU A 187 13.67 1.92 -2.14
N ILE A 188 13.75 1.65 -0.84
CA ILE A 188 13.28 2.56 0.22
C ILE A 188 14.21 3.78 0.30
N LYS A 189 13.80 4.89 -0.32
CA LYS A 189 14.52 6.17 -0.26
C LYS A 189 14.02 7.01 0.93
N PRO A 190 14.89 7.81 1.57
CA PRO A 190 14.43 8.78 2.57
C PRO A 190 13.51 9.81 1.90
N LEU A 191 12.50 10.26 2.64
CA LEU A 191 11.71 11.42 2.23
C LEU A 191 12.59 12.67 2.36
N PRO A 192 12.62 13.59 1.37
CA PRO A 192 13.32 14.85 1.56
C PRO A 192 12.62 15.69 2.65
N ASP A 193 13.33 16.65 3.21
CA ASP A 193 12.71 17.67 4.06
C ASP A 193 11.71 18.51 3.24
N PHE A 194 10.52 18.77 3.79
CA PHE A 194 9.43 19.42 3.07
C PHE A 194 9.80 20.85 2.63
N GLU A 195 10.34 21.65 3.53
CA GLU A 195 10.73 23.04 3.24
C GLU A 195 11.81 23.08 2.14
N SER A 196 12.80 22.20 2.26
CA SER A 196 13.86 22.03 1.26
C SER A 196 13.30 21.59 -0.10
N ALA A 197 12.29 20.71 -0.13
CA ALA A 197 11.63 20.28 -1.37
C ALA A 197 10.83 21.42 -2.01
N MET A 198 10.12 22.24 -1.22
CA MET A 198 9.34 23.37 -1.75
C MET A 198 10.25 24.50 -2.28
N ALA A 199 11.46 24.63 -1.75
CA ALA A 199 12.45 25.62 -2.21
C ALA A 199 13.04 25.33 -3.61
N LEU A 200 12.76 24.14 -4.19
CA LEU A 200 13.17 23.78 -5.55
C LEU A 200 12.21 24.29 -6.65
N ALA A 201 11.16 25.02 -6.27
CA ALA A 201 10.16 25.62 -7.17
C ALA A 201 10.67 26.83 -7.96
#